data_AF-A0A2V1NID0-F1
#
_entry.id   AF-A0A2V1NID0-F1
#
_cell.length_a   1.000
_cell.length_b   1.000
_cell.length_c   1.000
_cell.angle_alpha   90.00
_cell.angle_beta   90.00
_cell.angle_gamma   90.00
#
_symmetry.space_group_name_H-M   'P 1'
#
loop_
_entity.id
_entity.type
_entity.pdbx_description
1 polymer ?
#
loop_
_entity_poly.entity_id
_entity_poly.type
_entity_poly.pdbx_seq_one_letter_code
_entity_poly.pdbx_strand_id
1 'polypeptide(L)'
;MLGFVRTDDEALVACLGDPQRVGAAYRELLRRGDGALAAIRSGLKSGDAGVREGCCRLLDHLVDVESMGELIAMADDPDAKVRVAAFHALACDRCKGDTCAPGADRVLEPGLRHLASDPDAHVRAMAAELVAKFARSEARAAAALAESHADDPSPAVRKKAGWLARRG
;
A
#
# COMPACT_ATOMS: atom_id res chain seq x y z
N MET A 1 -9.22 -29.02 -7.17
CA MET A 1 -10.27 -28.03 -7.50
C MET A 1 -10.91 -27.62 -6.16
N LEU A 2 -10.30 -26.68 -5.43
CA LEU A 2 -10.85 -26.23 -4.15
C LEU A 2 -12.05 -25.33 -4.46
N GLY A 3 -13.23 -25.80 -4.06
CA GLY A 3 -14.52 -25.25 -4.44
C GLY A 3 -14.80 -23.90 -3.80
N PHE A 4 -14.74 -22.85 -4.61
CA PHE A 4 -15.35 -21.54 -4.33
C PHE A 4 -16.61 -21.27 -5.17
N VAL A 5 -17.16 -22.32 -5.83
CA VAL A 5 -18.26 -22.20 -6.80
C VAL A 5 -19.54 -21.59 -6.18
N ARG A 6 -19.63 -21.45 -4.84
CA ARG A 6 -20.76 -20.86 -4.12
C ARG A 6 -20.39 -19.82 -3.06
N THR A 7 -19.13 -19.40 -2.97
CA THR A 7 -18.68 -18.45 -1.94
C THR A 7 -18.86 -17.03 -2.46
N ASP A 8 -19.61 -16.20 -1.74
CA ASP A 8 -19.73 -14.76 -2.03
C ASP A 8 -18.39 -14.03 -1.81
N ASP A 9 -18.29 -12.79 -2.28
CA ASP A 9 -17.04 -12.03 -2.23
C ASP A 9 -16.65 -11.67 -0.80
N GLU A 10 -17.63 -11.45 0.08
CA GLU A 10 -17.43 -11.18 1.50
C GLU A 10 -16.77 -12.37 2.21
N ALA A 11 -17.22 -13.60 1.96
CA ALA A 11 -16.62 -14.78 2.54
C ALA A 11 -15.22 -15.07 1.97
N LEU A 12 -14.97 -14.73 0.70
CA LEU A 12 -13.63 -14.76 0.13
C LEU A 12 -12.71 -13.73 0.81
N VAL A 13 -13.18 -12.51 1.01
CA VAL A 13 -12.45 -11.44 1.70
C VAL A 13 -12.13 -11.86 3.14
N ALA A 14 -13.07 -12.48 3.86
CA ALA A 14 -12.82 -13.00 5.20
C ALA A 14 -11.71 -14.07 5.21
N CYS A 15 -11.58 -14.87 4.15
CA CYS A 15 -10.51 -15.86 4.02
C CYS A 15 -9.11 -15.26 3.86
N LEU A 16 -8.98 -13.95 3.62
CA LEU A 16 -7.67 -13.29 3.54
C LEU A 16 -6.97 -13.22 4.91
N GLY A 17 -7.72 -13.24 6.01
CA GLY A 17 -7.17 -13.34 7.37
C GLY A 17 -6.70 -14.74 7.76
N ASP A 18 -6.98 -15.76 6.95
CA ASP A 18 -6.62 -17.14 7.23
C ASP A 18 -5.39 -17.56 6.40
N PRO A 19 -4.23 -17.85 7.04
CA PRO A 19 -3.01 -18.23 6.34
C PRO A 19 -3.15 -19.47 5.43
N GLN A 20 -4.08 -20.38 5.72
CA GLN A 20 -4.31 -21.58 4.92
C GLN A 20 -5.15 -21.30 3.68
N ARG A 21 -6.01 -20.27 3.72
CA ARG A 21 -6.96 -19.95 2.65
C ARG A 21 -6.60 -18.70 1.84
N VAL A 22 -5.76 -17.81 2.38
CA VAL A 22 -5.42 -16.50 1.79
C VAL A 22 -4.97 -16.62 0.34
N GLY A 23 -4.07 -17.55 0.01
CA GLY A 23 -3.54 -17.68 -1.34
C GLY A 23 -4.56 -18.16 -2.38
N ALA A 24 -5.60 -18.90 -1.97
CA ALA A 24 -6.67 -19.33 -2.85
C ALA A 24 -7.74 -18.24 -2.99
N ALA A 25 -8.10 -17.59 -1.88
CA ALA A 25 -9.04 -16.48 -1.85
C ALA A 25 -8.54 -15.29 -2.66
N TYR A 26 -7.27 -14.89 -2.49
CA TYR A 26 -6.65 -13.79 -3.22
C TYR A 26 -6.71 -13.99 -4.74
N ARG A 27 -6.37 -15.19 -5.23
CA ARG A 27 -6.41 -15.51 -6.66
C ARG A 27 -7.83 -15.50 -7.22
N GLU A 28 -8.80 -15.98 -6.45
CA GLU A 28 -10.20 -15.96 -6.87
C GLU A 28 -10.76 -14.54 -6.90
N LEU A 29 -10.46 -13.70 -5.91
CA LEU A 29 -10.84 -12.28 -5.89
C LEU A 29 -10.24 -11.51 -7.08
N LEU A 30 -8.96 -11.73 -7.40
CA LEU A 30 -8.35 -11.18 -8.62
C LEU A 30 -9.04 -11.65 -9.89
N ARG A 31 -9.43 -12.93 -9.96
CA ARG A 31 -10.15 -13.49 -11.13
C ARG A 31 -11.53 -12.86 -11.29
N ARG A 32 -12.21 -12.50 -10.19
CA ARG A 32 -13.51 -11.82 -10.19
C ARG A 32 -13.40 -10.34 -10.55
N GLY A 33 -12.26 -9.71 -10.27
CA GLY A 33 -11.95 -8.34 -10.68
C GLY A 33 -12.95 -7.35 -10.14
N ASP A 34 -13.47 -6.48 -11.00
CA ASP A 34 -14.40 -5.39 -10.65
C ASP A 34 -15.64 -5.87 -9.86
N GLY A 35 -16.11 -7.09 -10.11
CA GLY A 35 -17.25 -7.67 -9.40
C GLY A 35 -17.03 -7.80 -7.88
N ALA A 36 -15.78 -7.98 -7.46
CA ALA A 36 -15.42 -8.15 -6.05
C ALA A 36 -15.02 -6.84 -5.35
N LEU A 37 -14.96 -5.71 -6.07
CA LEU A 37 -14.42 -4.46 -5.54
C LEU A 37 -15.17 -3.92 -4.32
N ALA A 38 -16.50 -4.03 -4.31
CA ALA A 38 -17.31 -3.60 -3.18
C ALA A 38 -16.95 -4.36 -1.89
N ALA A 39 -16.79 -5.68 -1.99
CA ALA A 39 -16.40 -6.51 -0.85
C ALA A 39 -14.95 -6.24 -0.42
N ILE A 40 -14.03 -6.04 -1.38
CA ILE A 40 -12.63 -5.72 -1.09
C ILE A 40 -12.51 -4.39 -0.35
N ARG A 41 -13.22 -3.34 -0.79
CA ARG A 41 -13.30 -2.05 -0.09
C ARG A 41 -13.87 -2.19 1.33
N SER A 42 -14.96 -2.95 1.47
CA SER A 42 -15.53 -3.26 2.79
C SER A 42 -14.51 -3.95 3.71
N GLY A 43 -13.70 -4.86 3.15
CA GLY A 43 -12.64 -5.57 3.86
C GLY A 43 -11.54 -4.69 4.47
N LEU A 44 -11.32 -3.47 3.94
CA LEU A 44 -10.40 -2.50 4.55
C LEU A 44 -10.83 -2.05 5.95
N LYS A 45 -12.11 -2.25 6.31
CA LYS A 45 -12.68 -1.92 7.63
C LYS A 45 -12.72 -3.12 8.57
N SER A 46 -12.16 -4.27 8.15
CA SER A 46 -12.14 -5.49 8.95
C SER A 46 -11.35 -5.31 10.24
N GLY A 47 -11.81 -5.96 11.33
CA GLY A 47 -11.03 -6.07 12.57
C GLY A 47 -9.76 -6.92 12.43
N ASP A 48 -9.70 -7.76 11.40
CA ASP A 48 -8.56 -8.63 11.11
C ASP A 48 -7.53 -7.93 10.21
N ALA A 49 -6.28 -7.81 10.69
CA ALA A 49 -5.21 -7.14 9.97
C ALA A 49 -4.78 -7.87 8.68
N GLY A 50 -4.86 -9.20 8.65
CA GLY A 50 -4.56 -9.99 7.44
C GLY A 50 -5.61 -9.77 6.34
N VAL A 51 -6.87 -9.58 6.72
CA VAL A 51 -7.91 -9.15 5.77
C VAL A 51 -7.60 -7.77 5.20
N ARG A 52 -7.28 -6.79 6.05
CA ARG A 52 -6.95 -5.43 5.61
C ARG A 52 -5.70 -5.40 4.71
N GLU A 53 -4.65 -6.14 5.07
CA GLU A 53 -3.43 -6.30 4.26
C GLU A 53 -3.78 -6.89 2.89
N GLY A 54 -4.52 -8.01 2.87
CA GLY A 54 -4.93 -8.67 1.64
C GLY A 54 -5.75 -7.76 0.73
N CYS A 55 -6.67 -6.98 1.30
CA CYS A 55 -7.45 -5.99 0.54
C CYS A 55 -6.59 -4.87 -0.03
N CYS A 56 -5.63 -4.32 0.73
CA CYS A 56 -4.68 -3.33 0.20
C CYS A 56 -3.89 -3.89 -1.00
N ARG A 57 -3.45 -5.15 -0.91
CA ARG A 57 -2.71 -5.82 -1.99
C ARG A 57 -3.58 -6.12 -3.21
N LEU A 58 -4.83 -6.49 -3.02
CA LEU A 58 -5.77 -6.65 -4.13
C LEU A 58 -6.02 -5.31 -4.84
N LEU A 59 -6.18 -4.24 -4.07
CA LEU A 59 -6.37 -2.90 -4.60
C LEU A 59 -5.10 -2.34 -5.26
N ASP A 60 -3.91 -2.85 -4.99
CA ASP A 60 -2.73 -2.53 -5.83
C ASP A 60 -2.96 -2.92 -7.31
N HIS A 61 -3.71 -4.01 -7.56
CA HIS A 61 -4.00 -4.50 -8.92
C HIS A 61 -5.35 -4.05 -9.47
N LEU A 62 -6.32 -3.82 -8.59
CA LEU A 62 -7.72 -3.53 -8.95
C LEU A 62 -8.14 -2.09 -8.58
N VAL A 63 -7.19 -1.17 -8.36
CA VAL A 63 -7.51 0.17 -7.83
C VAL A 63 -8.57 0.88 -8.68
N ASP A 64 -9.58 1.42 -8.01
CA ASP A 64 -10.51 2.39 -8.57
C ASP A 64 -10.41 3.73 -7.82
N VAL A 65 -11.08 4.75 -8.36
CA VAL A 65 -11.08 6.11 -7.80
C VAL A 65 -11.65 6.12 -6.37
N GLU A 66 -12.66 5.28 -6.11
CA GLU A 66 -13.33 5.19 -4.80
C GLU A 66 -12.40 4.64 -3.72
N SER A 67 -11.54 3.68 -4.08
CA SER A 67 -10.62 3.02 -3.15
C SER A 67 -9.45 3.91 -2.73
N MET A 68 -9.17 5.00 -3.45
CA MET A 68 -7.99 5.84 -3.17
C MET A 68 -8.03 6.46 -1.77
N GLY A 69 -9.19 6.98 -1.36
CA GLY A 69 -9.33 7.56 -0.02
C GLY A 69 -9.11 6.53 1.08
N GLU A 70 -9.62 5.32 0.89
CA GLU A 70 -9.50 4.23 1.85
C GLU A 70 -8.06 3.70 1.91
N LEU A 71 -7.37 3.55 0.77
CA LEU A 71 -5.94 3.18 0.74
C LEU A 71 -5.05 4.22 1.44
N ILE A 72 -5.34 5.51 1.29
CA ILE A 72 -4.61 6.56 2.00
C ILE A 72 -4.80 6.42 3.52
N ALA A 73 -6.02 6.12 3.97
CA ALA A 73 -6.28 5.90 5.39
C ALA A 73 -5.52 4.67 5.94
N MET A 74 -5.31 3.63 5.12
CA MET A 74 -4.53 2.45 5.51
C MET A 74 -3.04 2.72 5.70
N ALA A 75 -2.51 3.85 5.23
CA ALA A 75 -1.15 4.27 5.56
C ALA A 75 -0.97 4.50 7.07
N ASP A 76 -2.05 4.78 7.80
CA ASP A 76 -2.07 4.99 9.25
C ASP A 76 -2.58 3.77 10.04
N ASP A 77 -2.67 2.60 9.40
CA ASP A 77 -3.12 1.38 10.08
C ASP A 77 -2.21 1.01 11.27
N PRO A 78 -2.77 0.53 12.40
CA PRO A 78 -1.96 0.08 13.53
C PRO A 78 -0.99 -1.06 13.17
N ASP A 79 -1.33 -1.91 12.20
CA ASP A 79 -0.49 -3.02 11.77
C ASP A 79 0.51 -2.60 10.67
N ALA A 80 1.79 -2.88 10.90
CA ALA A 80 2.86 -2.48 9.99
C ALA A 80 2.75 -3.14 8.60
N LYS A 81 2.22 -4.37 8.50
CA LYS A 81 2.06 -5.04 7.20
C LYS A 81 0.97 -4.37 6.37
N VAL A 82 -0.10 -3.90 7.01
CA VAL A 82 -1.14 -3.13 6.34
C VAL A 82 -0.57 -1.80 5.83
N ARG A 83 0.20 -1.07 6.66
CA ARG A 83 0.88 0.17 6.21
C ARG A 83 1.81 -0.08 5.03
N VAL A 84 2.60 -1.15 5.05
CA VAL A 84 3.48 -1.56 3.94
C VAL A 84 2.67 -1.81 2.67
N ALA A 85 1.58 -2.58 2.76
CA ALA A 85 0.72 -2.87 1.62
C ALA A 85 0.06 -1.60 1.06
N ALA A 86 -0.38 -0.68 1.93
CA ALA A 86 -0.93 0.61 1.53
C ALA A 86 0.11 1.47 0.81
N PHE A 87 1.32 1.63 1.36
CA PHE A 87 2.37 2.40 0.69
C PHE A 87 2.80 1.78 -0.64
N HIS A 88 2.84 0.45 -0.74
CA HIS A 88 3.08 -0.24 -2.00
C HIS A 88 2.02 0.15 -3.05
N ALA A 89 0.74 0.00 -2.68
CA ALA A 89 -0.38 0.35 -3.56
C ALA A 89 -0.38 1.83 -3.94
N LEU A 90 0.00 2.74 -3.03
CA LEU A 90 0.08 4.18 -3.30
C LEU A 90 1.25 4.54 -4.21
N ALA A 91 2.40 3.89 -4.05
CA ALA A 91 3.60 4.14 -4.85
C ALA A 91 3.56 3.50 -6.24
N CYS A 92 2.84 2.40 -6.43
CA CYS A 92 2.82 1.66 -7.69
C CYS A 92 2.23 2.48 -8.86
N ASP A 93 3.07 2.77 -9.87
CA ASP A 93 2.66 3.42 -11.13
C ASP A 93 2.12 2.43 -12.16
N ARG A 94 2.45 1.13 -12.03
CA ARG A 94 2.13 0.12 -13.06
C ARG A 94 0.63 -0.17 -13.20
N CYS A 95 -0.13 0.03 -12.15
CA CYS A 95 -1.55 -0.34 -12.09
C CYS A 95 -2.48 0.87 -12.16
N LYS A 96 -1.93 2.10 -12.13
CA LYS A 96 -2.69 3.34 -12.22
C LYS A 96 -2.46 3.90 -13.62
N GLY A 97 -3.48 3.84 -14.49
CA GLY A 97 -3.51 4.76 -15.62
C GLY A 97 -3.44 6.21 -15.13
N ASP A 98 -3.18 7.17 -16.03
CA ASP A 98 -2.98 8.60 -15.70
C ASP A 98 -4.08 9.20 -14.79
N THR A 99 -5.28 8.61 -14.76
CA THR A 99 -6.44 9.07 -13.97
C THR A 99 -6.40 8.68 -12.48
N CYS A 100 -5.60 7.68 -12.08
CA CYS A 100 -5.67 7.09 -10.73
C CYS A 100 -4.42 7.34 -9.86
N ALA A 101 -3.44 8.10 -10.33
CA ALA A 101 -2.30 8.49 -9.49
C ALA A 101 -2.75 9.52 -8.44
N PRO A 102 -2.56 9.28 -7.12
CA PRO A 102 -2.88 10.28 -6.13
C PRO A 102 -1.95 11.49 -6.29
N GLY A 103 -2.55 12.69 -6.29
CA GLY A 103 -1.81 13.95 -6.26
C GLY A 103 -0.97 14.09 -4.99
N ALA A 104 0.13 14.84 -5.08
CA ALA A 104 1.04 15.08 -3.97
C ALA A 104 0.33 15.66 -2.73
N ASP A 105 -0.71 16.45 -2.95
CA ASP A 105 -1.55 17.08 -1.94
C ASP A 105 -2.19 16.07 -0.96
N ARG A 106 -2.43 14.84 -1.41
CA ARG A 106 -3.10 13.82 -0.60
C ARG A 106 -2.15 12.83 0.08
N VAL A 107 -1.00 12.54 -0.55
CA VAL A 107 -0.16 11.40 -0.14
C VAL A 107 1.24 11.78 0.32
N LEU A 108 1.72 12.99 -0.02
CA LEU A 108 3.07 13.39 0.35
C LEU A 108 3.21 13.61 1.86
N GLU A 109 2.22 14.23 2.50
CA GLU A 109 2.28 14.48 3.95
C GLU A 109 2.32 13.18 4.77
N PRO A 110 1.43 12.19 4.56
CA PRO A 110 1.56 10.88 5.20
C PRO A 110 2.91 10.20 4.87
N GLY A 111 3.34 10.26 3.61
CA GLY A 111 4.62 9.69 3.18
C GLY A 111 5.82 10.26 3.93
N LEU A 112 5.90 11.59 4.08
CA LEU A 112 6.96 12.26 4.81
C LEU A 112 6.96 11.89 6.29
N ARG A 113 5.78 11.91 6.94
CA ARG A 113 5.63 11.57 8.36
C ARG A 113 6.09 10.14 8.66
N HIS A 114 5.65 9.17 7.86
CA HIS A 114 6.05 7.77 8.05
C HIS A 114 7.52 7.54 7.69
N LEU A 115 8.04 8.18 6.64
CA LEU A 115 9.47 8.11 6.31
C LEU A 115 10.34 8.60 7.47
N ALA A 116 9.95 9.69 8.14
CA ALA A 116 10.71 10.27 9.24
C ALA A 116 10.63 9.46 10.54
N SER A 117 9.49 8.82 10.84
CA SER A 117 9.18 8.40 12.21
C SER A 117 8.46 7.07 12.38
N ASP A 118 8.14 6.33 11.31
CA ASP A 118 7.50 5.03 11.49
C ASP A 118 8.43 4.07 12.26
N PRO A 119 7.93 3.40 13.32
CA PRO A 119 8.76 2.46 14.08
C PRO A 119 9.28 1.30 13.22
N ASP A 120 8.54 0.91 12.20
CA ASP A 120 8.90 -0.21 11.32
C ASP A 120 9.76 0.28 10.14
N ALA A 121 10.98 -0.27 10.04
CA ALA A 121 11.92 0.12 8.99
C ALA A 121 11.44 -0.25 7.57
N HIS A 122 10.59 -1.28 7.44
CA HIS A 122 10.03 -1.64 6.14
C HIS A 122 8.96 -0.63 5.72
N VAL A 123 8.13 -0.15 6.66
CA VAL A 123 7.21 0.96 6.39
C VAL A 123 7.96 2.21 5.96
N ARG A 124 9.03 2.61 6.67
CA ARG A 124 9.88 3.75 6.25
C ARG A 124 10.44 3.57 4.84
N ALA A 125 10.92 2.37 4.52
CA ALA A 125 11.42 2.03 3.19
C ALA A 125 10.34 2.14 2.10
N MET A 126 9.08 1.79 2.40
CA MET A 126 7.97 1.91 1.45
C MET A 126 7.49 3.36 1.32
N ALA A 127 7.44 4.11 2.43
CA ALA A 127 7.17 5.53 2.42
C ALA A 127 8.20 6.30 1.58
N ALA A 128 9.47 5.92 1.63
CA ALA A 128 10.52 6.47 0.77
C ALA A 128 10.22 6.31 -0.73
N GLU A 129 9.64 5.17 -1.16
CA GLU A 129 9.28 4.96 -2.57
C GLU A 129 8.17 5.92 -3.00
N LEU A 130 7.14 6.09 -2.17
CA LEU A 130 6.07 7.04 -2.43
C LEU A 130 6.60 8.48 -2.49
N VAL A 131 7.42 8.89 -1.51
CA VAL A 131 8.01 10.24 -1.44
C VAL A 131 8.89 10.52 -2.66
N ALA A 132 9.66 9.54 -3.13
CA ALA A 132 10.53 9.68 -4.30
C ALA A 132 9.81 10.05 -5.59
N LYS A 133 8.52 9.72 -5.72
CA LYS A 133 7.70 10.13 -6.88
C LYS A 133 7.58 11.64 -7.01
N PHE A 134 7.68 12.35 -5.89
CA PHE A 134 7.51 13.80 -5.81
C PHE A 134 8.84 14.54 -5.67
N ALA A 135 9.99 13.84 -5.57
CA ALA A 135 11.29 14.47 -5.33
C ALA A 135 11.71 15.51 -6.38
N ARG A 136 11.20 15.39 -7.63
CA ARG A 136 11.47 16.36 -8.72
C ARG A 136 10.66 17.64 -8.62
N SER A 137 9.45 17.57 -8.09
CA SER A 137 8.52 18.70 -8.03
C SER A 137 8.46 19.34 -6.64
N GLU A 138 8.83 18.59 -5.60
CA GLU A 138 8.65 18.96 -4.19
C GLU A 138 9.99 18.92 -3.45
N ALA A 139 10.55 20.10 -3.14
CA ALA A 139 11.85 20.21 -2.47
C ALA A 139 11.89 19.46 -1.11
N ARG A 140 10.76 19.45 -0.38
CA ARG A 140 10.63 18.71 0.88
C ARG A 140 10.74 17.19 0.72
N ALA A 141 10.31 16.65 -0.42
CA ALA A 141 10.44 15.23 -0.72
C ALA A 141 11.89 14.84 -0.96
N ALA A 142 12.62 15.65 -1.73
CA ALA A 142 14.06 15.46 -1.95
C ALA A 142 14.86 15.57 -0.64
N ALA A 143 14.54 16.58 0.20
CA ALA A 143 15.19 16.78 1.49
C ALA A 143 14.98 15.58 2.43
N ALA A 144 13.76 15.07 2.55
CA ALA A 144 13.45 13.93 3.41
C ALA A 144 14.16 12.64 2.98
N LEU A 145 14.36 12.42 1.67
CA LEU A 145 15.13 11.29 1.17
C LEU A 145 16.63 11.44 1.47
N ALA A 146 17.17 12.65 1.38
CA ALA A 146 18.56 12.92 1.74
C ALA A 146 18.81 12.70 3.25
N GLU A 147 17.91 13.19 4.10
CA GLU A 147 17.94 12.97 5.55
C GLU A 147 17.85 11.47 5.87
N SER A 148 16.87 10.77 5.29
CA SER A 148 16.73 9.32 5.47
C SER A 148 17.95 8.53 4.98
N HIS A 149 18.64 9.02 3.93
CA HIS A 149 19.88 8.41 3.46
C HIS A 149 21.02 8.56 4.48
N ALA A 150 21.13 9.74 5.11
CA ALA A 150 22.19 10.04 6.07
C ALA A 150 21.94 9.34 7.42
N ASP A 151 20.72 9.46 7.94
CA ASP A 151 20.49 9.33 9.38
C ASP A 151 19.49 8.23 9.77
N ASP A 152 18.83 7.55 8.82
CA ASP A 152 17.87 6.50 9.18
C ASP A 152 18.57 5.39 9.99
N PRO A 153 17.99 4.91 11.11
CA PRO A 153 18.60 3.87 11.95
C PRO A 153 18.90 2.57 11.18
N SER A 154 18.08 2.25 10.18
CA SER A 154 18.20 1.04 9.35
C SER A 154 19.14 1.25 8.17
N PRO A 155 20.25 0.48 8.06
CA PRO A 155 21.13 0.53 6.90
C PRO A 155 20.41 0.23 5.57
N ALA A 156 19.35 -0.61 5.61
CA ALA A 156 18.56 -0.94 4.44
C ALA A 156 17.76 0.27 3.94
N VAL A 157 17.17 1.05 4.86
CA VAL A 157 16.45 2.29 4.51
C VAL A 157 17.43 3.32 3.98
N ARG A 158 18.57 3.54 4.65
CA ARG A 158 19.62 4.47 4.17
C ARG A 158 20.05 4.14 2.75
N LYS A 159 20.33 2.86 2.45
CA LYS A 159 20.71 2.41 1.12
C LYS A 159 19.61 2.68 0.08
N LYS A 160 18.35 2.37 0.41
CA LYS A 160 17.20 2.56 -0.48
C LYS A 160 16.95 4.04 -0.76
N ALA A 161 16.87 4.86 0.28
CA ALA A 161 16.69 6.31 0.18
C ALA A 161 17.80 6.96 -0.66
N GLY A 162 19.06 6.56 -0.44
CA GLY A 162 20.18 7.04 -1.24
C GLY A 162 20.13 6.64 -2.72
N TRP A 163 19.52 5.51 -3.06
CA TRP A 163 19.29 5.12 -4.45
C TRP A 163 18.13 5.89 -5.08
N LEU A 164 17.05 6.10 -4.33
CA LEU A 164 15.87 6.86 -4.77
C LEU A 164 16.21 8.34 -4.98
N ALA A 165 16.99 8.95 -4.09
CA ALA A 165 17.44 10.34 -4.20
C ALA A 165 18.31 10.61 -5.44
N ARG A 166 18.93 9.58 -6.03
CA ARG A 166 19.72 9.69 -7.27
C ARG A 166 18.89 9.49 -8.54
N ARG A 167 17.66 8.97 -8.40
CA ARG A 167 16.77 8.62 -9.51
C ARG A 167 15.67 9.64 -9.76
N GLY A 168 15.33 10.46 -8.76
CA GLY A 168 14.53 11.68 -8.93
C GLY A 168 15.37 12.73 -9.63
#